data_AF-A0A840NMJ6-F1
#
_entry.id   AF-A0A840NMJ6-F1
#
_cell.length_a   1.000
_cell.length_b   1.000
_cell.length_c   1.000
_cell.angle_alpha   90.00
_cell.angle_beta   90.00
_cell.angle_gamma   90.00
#
_symmetry.space_group_name_H-M   'P 1'
#
loop_
_entity.id
_entity.type
_entity.pdbx_description
1 polymer ?
#
loop_
_entity_poly.entity_id
_entity_poly.type
_entity_poly.pdbx_seq_one_letter_code
_entity_poly.pdbx_strand_id
1 'polypeptide(L)' 'MHGKWYFFETTGLPKINPDEDRVMICGSMVSCKACARMCESFGLIEGANNAPATYVVEHAFVG' A
#
# COMPACT_ATOMS: atom_id res chain seq x y z
N MET A 1 10.30 -16.30 -13.41
CA MET A 1 10.01 -14.89 -13.07
C MET A 1 8.52 -14.79 -12.81
N HIS A 2 8.10 -14.46 -11.60
CA HIS A 2 6.68 -14.36 -11.25
C HIS A 2 6.14 -13.00 -11.71
N GLY A 3 4.99 -12.98 -12.38
CA GLY A 3 4.35 -11.76 -12.88
C GLY A 3 3.82 -10.86 -11.74
N LYS A 4 3.51 -9.60 -12.06
CA LYS A 4 3.01 -8.57 -11.11
C LYS A 4 1.83 -9.06 -10.25
N TRP A 5 1.03 -10.00 -10.76
CA TRP A 5 -0.21 -10.48 -10.13
C TRP A 5 -0.12 -11.91 -9.57
N TYR A 6 1.07 -12.51 -9.55
CA TYR A 6 1.25 -13.92 -9.17
C TYR A 6 0.66 -14.27 -7.80
N PHE A 7 0.78 -13.39 -6.80
CA PHE A 7 0.20 -13.62 -5.47
C PHE A 7 -1.32 -13.82 -5.50
N PHE A 8 -2.05 -12.97 -6.23
CA PHE A 8 -3.51 -13.06 -6.33
C PHE A 8 -3.96 -14.25 -7.17
N GLU A 9 -3.24 -14.53 -8.26
CA GLU A 9 -3.50 -15.68 -9.12
C GLU A 9 -3.28 -17.01 -8.39
N THR A 10 -2.28 -17.10 -7.52
CA THR A 10 -1.97 -18.33 -6.78
C THR A 10 -2.84 -18.55 -5.55
N THR A 11 -3.24 -17.47 -4.87
CA THR A 11 -4.06 -17.56 -3.66
C THR A 11 -5.56 -17.56 -3.96
N GLY A 12 -5.96 -17.12 -5.16
CA GLY A 12 -7.35 -16.91 -5.52
C GLY A 12 -7.99 -15.71 -4.81
N LEU A 13 -7.21 -14.90 -4.10
CA LEU A 13 -7.69 -13.71 -3.41
C LEU A 13 -7.93 -12.56 -4.40
N PRO A 14 -8.94 -11.70 -4.14
CA PRO A 14 -9.13 -10.50 -4.92
C PRO A 14 -7.91 -9.57 -4.80
N LYS A 15 -7.67 -8.79 -5.85
CA LYS A 15 -6.70 -7.69 -5.80
C LYS A 15 -7.22 -6.59 -4.88
N ILE A 16 -6.29 -5.77 -4.38
CA ILE A 16 -6.64 -4.55 -3.63
C ILE A 16 -7.53 -3.65 -4.50
N ASN A 17 -8.64 -3.20 -3.92
CA ASN A 17 -9.65 -2.33 -4.53
C ASN A 17 -9.60 -0.93 -3.87
N PRO A 18 -9.25 0.15 -4.60
CA PRO A 18 -9.16 1.49 -4.02
C PRO A 18 -10.50 2.04 -3.50
N ASP A 19 -11.64 1.54 -4.00
CA ASP A 19 -12.96 2.01 -3.55
C ASP A 19 -13.27 1.50 -2.12
N GLU A 20 -12.80 0.31 -1.78
CA GLU A 20 -13.18 -0.42 -0.55
C GLU A 20 -12.04 -0.50 0.47
N ASP A 21 -10.79 -0.61 0.02
CA ASP A 21 -9.64 -0.88 0.89
C ASP A 21 -8.97 0.39 1.40
N ARG A 22 -8.54 0.37 2.67
CA ARG A 22 -7.73 1.43 3.29
C ARG A 22 -6.50 0.82 3.95
N VAL A 23 -5.35 1.49 3.81
CA VAL A 23 -4.06 0.94 4.28
C VAL A 23 -3.37 1.92 5.24
N MET A 24 -2.92 1.43 6.40
CA MET A 24 -2.01 2.14 7.28
C MET A 24 -0.65 1.45 7.25
N ILE A 25 0.41 2.18 6.92
CA ILE A 25 1.77 1.65 6.78
C ILE A 25 2.63 2.17 7.93
N CYS A 26 3.14 1.27 8.76
CA CYS A 26 4.06 1.58 9.85
C CYS A 26 5.31 0.70 9.73
N GLY A 27 6.50 1.31 9.66
CA GLY A 27 7.75 0.56 9.51
C GLY A 27 8.97 1.45 9.29
N SER A 28 10.06 0.84 8.81
CA SER A 28 11.27 1.59 8.40
C SER A 28 10.98 2.46 7.19
N MET A 29 11.78 3.52 6.98
CA MET A 29 11.64 4.37 5.78
C MET A 29 11.69 3.58 4.46
N VAL A 30 12.51 2.54 4.39
CA VAL A 30 12.62 1.68 3.20
C VAL A 30 11.35 0.86 2.99
N SER A 31 10.85 0.25 4.06
CA SER A 31 9.62 -0.56 4.03
C SER A 31 8.41 0.32 3.68
N CYS A 32 8.26 1.47 4.33
CA CYS A 32 7.17 2.40 4.08
C CYS A 32 7.14 2.86 2.62
N LYS A 33 8.30 3.24 2.05
CA LYS A 33 8.40 3.63 0.63
C LYS A 33 8.09 2.48 -0.32
N ALA A 34 8.50 1.25 0.00
CA ALA A 34 8.19 0.09 -0.82
C ALA A 34 6.69 -0.24 -0.81
N CYS A 35 6.06 -0.23 0.36
CA CYS A 35 4.63 -0.48 0.52
C CYS A 35 3.77 0.63 -0.07
N ALA A 36 4.16 1.91 0.07
CA ALA A 36 3.48 3.03 -0.57
C ALA A 36 3.45 2.88 -2.10
N ARG A 37 4.60 2.55 -2.73
CA ARG A 37 4.65 2.27 -4.18
C ARG A 37 3.76 1.10 -4.60
N MET A 38 3.64 0.08 -3.75
CA MET A 38 2.69 -1.02 -4.01
C MET A 38 1.25 -0.49 -3.99
N CYS A 39 0.86 0.28 -2.97
CA CYS A 39 -0.46 0.90 -2.86
C CYS A 39 -0.79 1.78 -4.08
N GLU A 40 0.13 2.67 -4.48
CA GLU A 40 0.01 3.50 -5.68
C GLU A 40 -0.21 2.64 -6.94
N SER A 41 0.46 1.49 -7.04
CA SER A 41 0.31 0.58 -8.18
C SER A 41 -1.05 -0.14 -8.26
N PHE A 42 -1.83 -0.10 -7.17
CA PHE A 42 -3.23 -0.52 -7.09
C PHE A 42 -4.22 0.65 -7.20
N GLY A 43 -3.73 1.89 -7.38
CA GLY A 43 -4.57 3.08 -7.50
C GLY A 43 -4.92 3.74 -6.17
N LEU A 44 -4.27 3.36 -5.07
CA LEU A 44 -4.44 4.04 -3.79
C LEU A 44 -3.64 5.35 -3.78
N ILE A 45 -4.21 6.37 -3.14
CA ILE A 45 -3.69 7.73 -2.95
C ILE A 45 -3.39 7.95 -1.46
N GLU A 46 -2.25 8.61 -1.19
CA GLU A 46 -1.84 8.99 0.17
C GLU A 46 -2.72 10.11 0.74
N GLY A 47 -3.15 9.93 1.98
CA GLY A 47 -3.90 10.93 2.72
C GLY A 47 -2.99 11.89 3.46
N ALA A 48 -3.48 13.11 3.64
CA ALA A 48 -2.90 14.12 4.52
C ALA A 48 -3.95 14.61 5.53
N ASN A 49 -3.51 15.33 6.56
CA ASN A 49 -4.39 15.83 7.62
C ASN A 49 -5.61 16.63 7.11
N ASN A 50 -5.46 17.36 6.01
CA ASN A 50 -6.53 18.16 5.38
C ASN A 50 -7.10 17.52 4.10
N ALA A 51 -6.63 16.33 3.73
CA ALA A 51 -7.03 15.63 2.52
C ALA A 51 -7.08 14.11 2.80
N PRO A 52 -8.18 13.61 3.39
CA PRO A 52 -8.37 12.18 3.60
C PRO A 52 -8.31 11.41 2.28
N ALA A 53 -7.64 10.25 2.29
CA ALA A 53 -7.52 9.39 1.11
C ALA A 53 -7.44 7.91 1.53
N THR A 54 -6.77 7.08 0.73
CA THR A 54 -6.87 5.62 0.83
C THR A 54 -5.71 4.95 1.57
N TYR A 55 -4.57 5.63 1.76
CA TYR A 55 -3.53 5.13 2.66
C TYR A 55 -2.81 6.25 3.43
N VAL A 56 -2.16 5.90 4.53
CA VAL A 56 -1.28 6.81 5.30
C VAL A 56 0.00 6.11 5.71
N VAL A 57 1.07 6.87 5.91
CA VAL A 57 2.39 6.38 6.29
C VAL A 57 2.83 6.96 7.62
N GLU A 58 3.41 6.11 8.47
CA GLU A 58 4.08 6.49 9.71
C GLU A 58 5.42 5.73 9.81
N HIS A 59 6.46 6.41 10.29
CA HIS A 59 7.79 5.80 10.47
C HIS A 59 7.91 5.25 11.88
N ALA A 60 8.05 3.92 11.98
CA ALA A 60 8.19 3.25 13.28
C ALA A 60 9.50 3.64 14.01
N PHE A 61 10.53 4.01 13.24
CA PHE A 61 11.83 4.46 13.74
C PHE A 61 12.57 5.30 12.68
N VAL A 62 13.56 6.08 13.12
CA VAL A 62 14.28 7.08 12.30
C VAL A 62 15.72 6.69 11.91
N GLY A 63 16.07 5.41 12.05
CA GLY A 63 17.41 4.87 11.76
C GLY A 63 17.81 4.93 10.30
#